data_AF-A0A962S956-F1
#
_entry.id   AF-A0A962S956-F1
#
_cell.length_a   1.000
_cell.length_b   1.000
_cell.length_c   1.000
_cell.angle_alpha   90.00
_cell.angle_beta   90.00
_cell.angle_gamma   90.00
#
_symmetry.space_group_name_H-M   'P 1'
#
loop_
_entity.id
_entity.type
_entity.pdbx_description
1 polymer ?
#
loop_
_entity_poly.entity_id
_entity_poly.type
_entity_poly.pdbx_seq_one_letter_code
_entity_poly.pdbx_strand_id
1 'polypeptide(L)'
;SAYNFEHANTDELFHTFDVSESEALRLVELGLPLPAYEHVLRGSHTFNLLDARHAISVTERQRFILRVRTMARAVAESYYASREKLGFPLIRNEREKSNG
;
A
#
# COMPACT_ATOMS: atom_id res chain seq x y z
N SER A 1 -20.80 2.51 8.60
CA SER A 1 -21.65 3.68 8.89
C SER A 1 -22.47 4.01 7.65
N ALA A 2 -23.56 4.78 7.75
CA ALA A 2 -24.39 5.16 6.60
C ALA A 2 -23.55 5.73 5.44
N TYR A 3 -22.51 6.52 5.75
CA TYR A 3 -21.57 7.02 4.73
C TYR A 3 -20.95 5.91 3.86
N ASN A 4 -20.34 4.89 4.46
CA ASN A 4 -19.66 3.81 3.73
C ASN A 4 -20.63 2.93 2.93
N PHE A 5 -21.90 2.86 3.32
CA PHE A 5 -22.88 1.96 2.70
C PHE A 5 -23.81 2.66 1.72
N GLU A 6 -24.00 3.98 1.82
CA GLU A 6 -25.05 4.68 1.07
C GLU A 6 -24.56 5.95 0.37
N HIS A 7 -23.61 6.70 0.97
CA HIS A 7 -23.29 8.06 0.51
C HIS A 7 -21.90 8.24 -0.10
N ALA A 8 -20.96 7.32 0.11
CA ALA A 8 -19.62 7.48 -0.44
C ALA A 8 -19.67 7.56 -1.97
N ASN A 9 -19.03 8.59 -2.54
CA ASN A 9 -18.98 8.83 -3.98
C ASN A 9 -18.06 7.80 -4.63
N THR A 10 -18.64 6.84 -5.33
CA THR A 10 -17.92 5.71 -5.92
C THR A 10 -16.98 6.14 -7.05
N ASP A 11 -17.34 7.15 -7.83
CA ASP A 11 -16.52 7.62 -8.96
C ASP A 11 -15.21 8.24 -8.45
N GLU A 12 -15.30 9.06 -7.39
CA GLU A 12 -14.11 9.62 -6.74
C GLU A 12 -13.27 8.54 -6.06
N LEU A 13 -13.91 7.52 -5.48
CA LEU A 13 -13.18 6.40 -4.88
C LEU A 13 -12.42 5.59 -5.95
N PHE A 14 -13.00 5.32 -7.11
CA PHE A 14 -12.29 4.68 -8.21
C PHE A 14 -11.07 5.51 -8.66
N HIS A 15 -11.28 6.80 -8.89
CA HIS A 15 -10.20 7.73 -9.22
C HIS A 15 -9.09 7.74 -8.15
N THR A 16 -9.48 7.83 -6.87
CA THR A 16 -8.54 7.81 -5.74
C THR A 16 -7.73 6.51 -5.70
N PHE A 17 -8.35 5.37 -6.00
CA PHE A 17 -7.64 4.09 -6.05
C PHE A 17 -6.58 4.10 -7.15
N ASP A 18 -6.94 4.54 -8.35
CA ASP A 18 -6.03 4.57 -9.50
C ASP A 18 -4.87 5.55 -9.28
N VAL A 19 -5.14 6.73 -8.71
CA VAL A 19 -4.09 7.69 -8.31
C VAL A 19 -3.17 7.09 -7.25
N SER A 20 -3.73 6.39 -6.26
CA SER A 20 -2.94 5.74 -5.21
C SER A 20 -2.01 4.67 -5.80
N GLU A 21 -2.49 3.88 -6.75
CA GLU A 21 -1.65 2.89 -7.44
C GLU A 21 -0.55 3.52 -8.27
N SER A 22 -0.89 4.51 -9.09
CA SER A 22 0.09 5.22 -9.91
C SER A 22 1.19 5.86 -9.07
N GLU A 23 0.82 6.58 -8.00
CA GLU A 23 1.81 7.23 -7.13
C GLU A 23 2.64 6.23 -6.32
N ALA A 24 2.04 5.15 -5.82
CA ALA A 24 2.79 4.10 -5.12
C ALA A 24 3.90 3.51 -6.02
N LEU A 25 3.56 3.17 -7.26
CA LEU A 25 4.51 2.60 -8.21
C LEU A 25 5.58 3.63 -8.63
N ARG A 26 5.18 4.87 -8.93
CA ARG A 26 6.12 5.96 -9.26
C ARG A 26 7.11 6.23 -8.13
N LEU A 27 6.65 6.23 -6.88
CA LEU A 27 7.52 6.43 -5.71
C LEU A 27 8.46 5.24 -5.46
N VAL A 28 8.03 4.01 -5.77
CA VAL A 28 8.90 2.83 -5.76
C VAL A 28 10.03 2.98 -6.77
N GLU A 29 9.75 3.44 -7.99
CA GLU A 29 10.75 3.70 -9.03
C GLU A 29 11.77 4.77 -8.61
N LEU A 30 11.33 5.77 -7.83
CA LEU A 30 12.19 6.79 -7.24
C LEU A 30 12.96 6.33 -6.00
N GLY A 31 12.79 5.09 -5.55
CA GLY A 31 13.45 4.57 -4.35
C GLY A 31 12.94 5.20 -3.06
N LEU A 32 11.67 5.62 -3.02
CA LEU A 32 10.99 6.24 -1.89
C LEU A 32 9.94 5.30 -1.29
N PRO A 33 10.33 4.19 -0.64
CA PRO A 33 9.40 3.15 -0.20
C PRO A 33 8.46 3.58 0.93
N LEU A 34 8.90 4.46 1.84
CA LEU A 34 8.04 4.92 2.94
C LEU A 34 6.89 5.80 2.44
N PRO A 35 7.13 6.84 1.61
CA PRO A 35 6.04 7.55 0.94
C PRO A 35 5.16 6.64 0.07
N ALA A 36 5.76 5.69 -0.66
CA ALA A 36 4.98 4.74 -1.47
C ALA A 36 4.04 3.88 -0.61
N TYR A 37 4.45 3.49 0.59
CA TYR A 37 3.63 2.74 1.53
C TYR A 37 2.36 3.50 1.95
N GLU A 38 2.44 4.82 2.15
CA GLU A 38 1.27 5.64 2.47
C GLU A 38 0.20 5.58 1.36
N HIS A 39 0.63 5.52 0.09
CA HIS A 39 -0.27 5.32 -1.04
C HIS A 39 -0.87 3.91 -1.08
N VAL A 40 -0.11 2.87 -0.69
CA VAL A 40 -0.66 1.51 -0.51
C VAL A 40 -1.77 1.49 0.54
N LEU A 41 -1.55 2.15 1.68
CA LEU A 41 -2.55 2.25 2.75
C LEU A 41 -3.81 2.97 2.28
N ARG A 42 -3.64 4.09 1.56
CA ARG A 42 -4.76 4.83 0.94
C ARG A 42 -5.52 3.96 -0.04
N GLY A 43 -4.85 3.31 -0.99
CA GLY A 43 -5.48 2.43 -1.98
C GLY A 43 -6.23 1.25 -1.34
N SER A 44 -5.64 0.62 -0.32
CA SER A 44 -6.28 -0.45 0.44
C SER A 44 -7.55 0.01 1.16
N HIS A 45 -7.50 1.18 1.79
CA HIS A 45 -8.67 1.77 2.43
C HIS A 45 -9.77 2.13 1.42
N THR A 46 -9.41 2.77 0.32
CA THR A 46 -10.34 3.12 -0.77
C THR A 46 -11.00 1.89 -1.37
N PHE A 47 -10.27 0.80 -1.57
CA PHE A 47 -10.83 -0.49 -1.99
C PHE A 47 -11.89 -0.99 -0.99
N ASN A 48 -11.62 -0.93 0.31
CA ASN A 48 -12.60 -1.36 1.32
C ASN A 48 -13.88 -0.52 1.30
N LEU A 49 -13.80 0.77 0.96
CA LEU A 49 -14.97 1.64 0.80
C LEU A 49 -15.78 1.29 -0.46
N LEU A 50 -15.12 1.08 -1.60
CA LEU A 50 -15.76 0.60 -2.83
C LEU A 50 -16.48 -0.73 -2.61
N ASP A 51 -15.82 -1.62 -1.88
CA ASP A 51 -16.33 -2.93 -1.53
C ASP A 51 -17.56 -2.85 -0.62
N ALA A 52 -17.52 -2.00 0.41
CA ALA A 52 -18.65 -1.75 1.29
C ALA A 52 -19.84 -1.08 0.57
N ARG A 53 -19.58 -0.23 -0.43
CA ARG A 53 -20.62 0.35 -1.30
C ARG A 53 -21.23 -0.65 -2.28
N HIS A 54 -20.72 -1.88 -2.33
CA HIS A 54 -21.08 -2.87 -3.34
C HIS A 54 -20.89 -2.33 -4.77
N ALA A 55 -19.91 -1.42 -4.94
CA ALA A 55 -19.61 -0.75 -6.20
C ALA A 55 -18.77 -1.61 -7.15
N ILE A 56 -18.27 -2.75 -6.67
CA ILE A 56 -17.46 -3.71 -7.42
C ILE A 56 -18.09 -5.10 -7.37
N SER A 57 -18.10 -5.79 -8.50
CA SER A 57 -18.52 -7.19 -8.61
C SER A 57 -17.52 -8.14 -7.93
N VAL A 58 -17.91 -9.40 -7.76
CA VAL A 58 -17.02 -10.46 -7.23
C VAL A 58 -15.74 -10.60 -8.06
N THR A 59 -15.85 -10.53 -9.38
CA THR A 59 -14.70 -10.63 -10.29
C THR A 59 -13.79 -9.40 -10.17
N GLU A 60 -14.37 -8.20 -10.07
CA GLU A 60 -13.61 -6.97 -9.86
C GLU A 60 -12.91 -6.98 -8.50
N ARG A 61 -13.58 -7.43 -7.43
CA ARG A 61 -12.98 -7.56 -6.10
C ARG A 61 -11.65 -8.33 -6.13
N GLN A 62 -11.60 -9.47 -6.83
CA GLN A 62 -10.35 -10.23 -6.98
C GLN A 62 -9.26 -9.43 -7.70
N ARG A 63 -9.62 -8.66 -8.74
CA ARG A 63 -8.69 -7.78 -9.46
C ARG A 63 -8.13 -6.68 -8.55
N PHE A 64 -8.97 -6.01 -7.77
CA PHE A 64 -8.54 -4.97 -6.83
C PHE A 64 -7.62 -5.55 -5.73
N ILE A 65 -7.94 -6.73 -5.19
CA ILE A 65 -7.07 -7.42 -4.23
C ILE A 65 -5.69 -7.68 -4.82
N LEU A 66 -5.62 -8.15 -6.08
CA LEU A 66 -4.33 -8.37 -6.75
C LEU A 66 -3.55 -7.07 -6.92
N ARG A 67 -4.21 -5.98 -7.33
CA ARG A 67 -3.59 -4.64 -7.44
C ARG A 67 -3.00 -4.16 -6.11
N VAL A 68 -3.75 -4.26 -5.02
CA VAL A 68 -3.25 -3.91 -3.67
C VAL A 68 -2.04 -4.75 -3.28
N ARG A 69 -2.08 -6.07 -3.54
CA ARG A 69 -0.96 -6.98 -3.26
C ARG A 69 0.27 -6.65 -4.09
N THR A 70 0.10 -6.28 -5.36
CA THR A 70 1.19 -5.87 -6.24
C THR A 70 1.89 -4.62 -5.72
N MET A 71 1.13 -3.58 -5.37
CA MET A 71 1.72 -2.36 -4.80
C MET A 71 2.47 -2.65 -3.49
N ALA A 72 1.84 -3.39 -2.56
CA ALA A 72 2.44 -3.73 -1.28
C ALA A 72 3.75 -4.51 -1.43
N ARG A 73 3.80 -5.46 -2.39
CA ARG A 73 5.00 -6.21 -2.71
C ARG A 73 6.11 -5.32 -3.25
N ALA A 74 5.80 -4.46 -4.22
CA ALA A 74 6.77 -3.53 -4.81
C ALA A 74 7.39 -2.60 -3.75
N VAL A 75 6.56 -2.10 -2.82
CA VAL A 75 7.02 -1.30 -1.69
C VAL A 75 7.91 -2.09 -0.74
N ALA A 76 7.55 -3.34 -0.42
CA ALA A 76 8.35 -4.19 0.46
C ALA A 76 9.72 -4.52 -0.15
N GLU A 77 9.76 -4.86 -1.44
CA GLU A 77 11.00 -5.11 -2.18
C GLU A 77 11.90 -3.87 -2.23
N SER A 78 11.32 -2.69 -2.52
CA SER A 78 12.04 -1.41 -2.51
C SER A 78 12.56 -1.05 -1.11
N TYR A 79 11.76 -1.26 -0.06
CA TYR A 79 12.17 -1.04 1.32
C TYR A 79 13.33 -1.96 1.71
N TYR A 80 13.22 -3.27 1.41
CA TYR A 80 14.27 -4.24 1.66
C TYR A 80 15.58 -3.82 0.98
N ALA A 81 15.54 -3.51 -0.32
CA ALA A 81 16.71 -3.05 -1.07
C ALA A 81 17.32 -1.77 -0.47
N SER A 82 16.49 -0.85 0.04
CA SER A 82 16.99 0.35 0.75
C SER A 82 17.73 0.01 2.05
N ARG A 83 17.25 -1.00 2.79
CA ARG A 83 17.88 -1.43 4.05
C ARG A 83 19.17 -2.21 3.78
N GLU A 84 19.16 -3.08 2.77
CA GLU A 84 20.33 -3.86 2.34
C GLU A 84 21.48 -2.94 1.90
N LYS A 85 21.20 -1.89 1.11
CA LYS A 85 22.20 -0.87 0.72
C LYS A 85 22.83 -0.15 1.92
N LEU A 86 22.14 -0.09 3.04
CA LEU A 86 22.63 0.52 4.29
C LEU A 86 23.26 -0.51 5.24
N GLY A 87 23.38 -1.79 4.85
CA GLY A 87 23.88 -2.86 5.70
C GLY A 87 22.94 -3.25 6.85
N PHE A 88 21.62 -3.07 6.67
CA PHE A 88 20.58 -3.35 7.67
C PHE A 88 20.79 -2.64 9.02
N PRO A 89 20.82 -1.30 9.06
CA PRO A 89 21.21 -0.51 10.24
C PRO A 89 20.27 -0.67 11.45
N LEU A 90 19.10 -1.27 11.26
CA LEU A 90 18.09 -1.50 12.31
C LEU A 90 18.18 -2.91 12.93
N ILE A 91 18.96 -3.82 12.33
CA ILE A 91 19.22 -5.13 12.93
C ILE A 91 20.31 -4.92 13.98
N ARG A 92 19.91 -4.73 15.24
CA ARG A 92 20.85 -4.81 16.36
C ARG A 92 21.43 -6.21 16.39
N ASN A 93 22.75 -6.33 16.29
CA ASN A 93 23.43 -7.56 16.69
C ASN A 93 23.21 -7.72 18.20
N GLU A 94 22.48 -8.76 18.61
CA GLU A 94 22.29 -9.10 20.03
C GLU A 94 23.62 -9.27 20.80
N ARG A 95 24.74 -9.40 20.09
CA ARG A 95 26.10 -9.47 20.64
C ARG A 95 26.63 -8.18 21.25
N GLU A 96 26.07 -7.01 20.94
CA GLU A 96 26.53 -5.73 21.51
C GLU A 96 25.99 -5.48 22.93
N LYS A 97 24.95 -6.22 23.36
CA LYS A 97 24.36 -6.06 24.70
C LYS A 97 25.04 -6.89 25.80
N SER A 98 26.02 -7.73 25.45
CA SER A 98 26.67 -8.65 26.39
C SER A 98 28.00 -8.14 26.96
N ASN A 99 28.49 -6.98 26.51
CA ASN A 99 29.81 -6.44 26.87
C ASN A 99 29.75 -5.07 27.59
N GLY A 100 28.65 -4.77 28.29
CA GLY A 100 28.48 -3.54 29.08
C GLY A 100 28.08 -3.82 30.51
#